data_AF-A0AB37T2D4-F1
#
_entry.id   AF-A0AB37T2D4-F1
#
_cell.length_a   1.000
_cell.length_b   1.000
_cell.length_c   1.000
_cell.angle_alpha   90.00
_cell.angle_beta   90.00
_cell.angle_gamma   90.00
#
_symmetry.space_group_name_H-M   'P 1'
#
loop_
_entity.id
_entity.type
_entity.pdbx_description
1 polymer ?
#
loop_
_entity_poly.entity_id
_entity_poly.type
_entity_poly.pdbx_seq_one_letter_code
_entity_poly.pdbx_strand_id
1 'polypeptide(L)'
;MDVESMDEVADCLLSVAWNIFTLMGKPAARPGDRPEEIRTLLVDACHEAGMRAREWAAAHGAGTEDDRRPFLRLAEVGTDANLFLGMVSGTLVADHERVRRRWAEIEALVLEAGELAEQVKGAAGEPAAPSLG
;
A
#
# COMPACT_ATOMS: atom_id res chain seq x y z
N MET A 1 -21.03 4.59 11.81
CA MET A 1 -19.81 4.69 11.00
C MET A 1 -20.15 3.90 9.77
N ASP A 2 -20.37 4.56 8.63
CA ASP A 2 -20.79 3.89 7.41
C ASP A 2 -19.78 2.79 7.08
N VAL A 3 -20.29 1.63 6.72
CA VAL A 3 -19.48 0.46 6.40
C VAL A 3 -18.75 0.82 5.10
N GLU A 4 -17.43 1.04 5.18
CA GLU A 4 -16.60 1.28 4.00
C GLU A 4 -16.89 0.18 2.96
N SER A 5 -17.19 0.53 1.72
CA SER A 5 -17.41 -0.43 0.65
C SER A 5 -16.10 -0.79 -0.04
N MET A 6 -16.03 -1.95 -0.70
CA MET A 6 -14.84 -2.32 -1.48
C MET A 6 -14.49 -1.28 -2.58
N ASP A 7 -15.47 -0.58 -3.13
CA ASP A 7 -15.23 0.53 -4.06
C ASP A 7 -14.55 1.74 -3.39
N GLU A 8 -14.96 2.10 -2.17
CA GLU A 8 -14.29 3.16 -1.39
C GLU A 8 -12.86 2.76 -1.00
N VAL A 9 -12.64 1.48 -0.71
CA VAL A 9 -11.31 0.92 -0.47
C VAL A 9 -10.44 1.01 -1.72
N ALA A 10 -11.01 0.72 -2.90
CA ALA A 10 -10.31 0.89 -4.17
C ALA A 10 -9.89 2.35 -4.40
N ASP A 11 -10.80 3.29 -4.17
CA ASP A 11 -10.52 4.73 -4.30
C ASP A 11 -9.45 5.19 -3.31
N CYS A 12 -9.46 4.67 -2.09
CA CYS A 12 -8.43 4.91 -1.09
C CYS A 12 -7.05 4.46 -1.59
N LEU A 13 -6.93 3.21 -2.07
CA LEU A 13 -5.69 2.65 -2.61
C LEU A 13 -5.15 3.43 -3.81
N LEU A 14 -6.01 3.79 -4.75
CA LEU A 14 -5.64 4.59 -5.92
C LEU A 14 -5.19 6.00 -5.53
N SER A 15 -5.82 6.60 -4.52
CA SER A 15 -5.41 7.89 -3.95
C SER A 15 -4.03 7.79 -3.28
N VAL A 16 -3.77 6.72 -2.53
CA VAL A 16 -2.43 6.47 -1.95
C VAL A 16 -1.38 6.33 -3.05
N ALA A 17 -1.62 5.50 -4.06
CA ALA A 17 -0.71 5.34 -5.20
C ALA A 17 -0.41 6.69 -5.89
N TRP A 18 -1.44 7.50 -6.12
CA TRP A 18 -1.29 8.83 -6.71
C TRP A 18 -0.48 9.80 -5.84
N ASN A 19 -0.71 9.81 -4.53
CA ASN A 19 0.02 10.65 -3.59
C ASN A 19 1.50 10.28 -3.52
N ILE A 20 1.83 8.99 -3.59
CA ILE A 20 3.23 8.54 -3.64
C ILE A 20 3.86 8.92 -4.97
N PHE A 21 3.16 8.68 -6.09
CA PHE A 21 3.63 8.97 -7.44
C PHE A 21 3.95 10.45 -7.64
N THR A 22 3.06 11.35 -7.20
CA THR A 22 3.26 12.80 -7.33
C THR A 22 4.44 13.33 -6.51
N LEU A 23 4.88 12.59 -5.48
CA LEU A 23 6.07 12.90 -4.69
C LEU A 23 7.36 12.32 -5.28
N MET A 24 7.30 11.44 -6.28
CA MET A 24 8.49 11.01 -7.02
C MET A 24 8.96 12.18 -7.90
N GLY A 25 10.07 12.80 -7.53
CA GLY A 25 10.70 13.85 -8.34
C GLY A 25 11.09 13.30 -9.72
N LYS A 26 11.04 14.13 -10.77
CA LYS A 26 11.65 13.77 -12.06
C LYS A 26 13.15 14.10 -12.04
N PRO A 27 14.04 13.28 -12.64
CA PRO A 27 13.77 12.12 -13.50
C PRO A 27 14.01 10.76 -12.81
N ALA A 28 13.60 9.68 -13.48
CA ALA A 28 13.64 8.28 -13.03
C ALA A 28 14.85 7.94 -12.14
N ALA A 29 14.55 7.26 -11.03
CA ALA A 29 15.48 6.65 -10.09
C ALA A 29 16.78 6.27 -10.78
N ARG A 30 17.85 6.97 -10.40
CA ARG A 30 19.20 6.50 -10.74
C ARG A 30 19.36 5.15 -10.04
N PRO A 31 19.95 4.14 -10.71
CA PRO A 31 20.25 2.87 -10.05
C PRO A 31 20.96 3.11 -8.71
N GLY A 32 20.37 2.63 -7.61
CA GLY A 32 20.87 2.88 -6.24
C GLY A 32 20.12 3.95 -5.45
N ASP A 33 19.08 4.60 -6.01
CA ASP A 33 18.17 5.48 -5.26
C ASP A 33 17.09 4.65 -4.54
N ARG A 34 17.51 3.97 -3.48
CA ARG A 34 16.68 3.06 -2.68
C ARG A 34 15.32 3.65 -2.27
N PRO A 35 15.21 4.93 -1.83
CA PRO A 35 13.91 5.55 -1.58
C PRO A 35 12.96 5.57 -2.78
N GLU A 36 13.45 5.88 -3.98
CA GLU A 36 12.61 5.91 -5.18
C GLU A 36 12.21 4.51 -5.67
N GLU A 37 13.11 3.53 -5.52
CA GLU A 37 12.81 2.12 -5.79
C GLU A 37 11.65 1.63 -4.90
N ILE A 38 11.70 1.97 -3.61
CA ILE A 38 10.62 1.62 -2.67
C ILE A 38 9.32 2.37 -3.03
N ARG A 39 9.38 3.67 -3.35
CA ARG A 39 8.18 4.42 -3.78
C ARG A 39 7.53 3.79 -5.00
N THR A 40 8.34 3.36 -5.97
CA THR A 40 7.85 2.66 -7.18
C THR A 40 7.13 1.38 -6.79
N LEU A 41 7.73 0.55 -5.93
CA LEU A 41 7.11 -0.68 -5.44
C LEU A 41 5.76 -0.41 -4.75
N LEU A 42 5.68 0.61 -3.89
CA LEU A 42 4.45 0.95 -3.18
C LEU A 42 3.37 1.50 -4.12
N VAL A 43 3.75 2.31 -5.12
CA VAL A 43 2.83 2.78 -6.17
C VAL A 43 2.23 1.59 -6.90
N ASP A 44 3.06 0.66 -7.36
CA ASP A 44 2.60 -0.52 -8.10
C ASP A 44 1.68 -1.39 -7.23
N ALA A 45 2.07 -1.68 -5.98
CA ALA A 45 1.28 -2.48 -5.06
C ALA A 45 -0.10 -1.85 -4.77
N CYS A 46 -0.15 -0.57 -4.41
CA CYS A 46 -1.41 0.12 -4.11
C CYS A 46 -2.28 0.27 -5.37
N HIS A 47 -1.69 0.59 -6.52
CA HIS A 47 -2.43 0.71 -7.77
C HIS A 47 -3.03 -0.63 -8.21
N GLU A 48 -2.24 -1.70 -8.21
CA GLU A 48 -2.70 -3.03 -8.59
C GLU A 48 -3.79 -3.54 -7.63
N ALA A 49 -3.62 -3.34 -6.33
CA ALA A 49 -4.63 -3.68 -5.33
C ALA A 49 -5.93 -2.87 -5.49
N GLY A 50 -5.83 -1.57 -5.79
CA GLY A 50 -6.99 -0.72 -6.04
C GLY A 50 -7.80 -1.20 -7.25
N MET A 51 -7.12 -1.57 -8.34
CA MET A 51 -7.79 -2.15 -9.52
C MET A 51 -8.47 -3.47 -9.19
N ARG A 52 -7.82 -4.35 -8.40
CA ARG A 52 -8.43 -5.60 -7.95
C ARG A 52 -9.61 -5.41 -7.03
N ALA A 53 -9.56 -4.43 -6.12
CA ALA A 53 -10.69 -4.11 -5.26
C ALA A 53 -11.93 -3.72 -6.10
N ARG A 54 -11.76 -2.96 -7.19
CA ARG A 54 -12.85 -2.67 -8.13
C ARG A 54 -13.38 -3.91 -8.85
N GLU A 55 -12.48 -4.75 -9.35
CA GLU A 55 -12.86 -6.01 -10.01
C GLU A 55 -13.64 -6.91 -9.04
N TRP A 56 -13.17 -7.03 -7.80
CA TRP A 56 -13.82 -7.78 -6.74
C TRP A 56 -15.18 -7.19 -6.41
N ALA A 57 -15.28 -5.86 -6.25
CA ALA A 57 -16.53 -5.16 -5.96
C ALA A 57 -17.58 -5.36 -7.06
N ALA A 58 -17.15 -5.31 -8.32
CA ALA A 58 -18.02 -5.58 -9.46
C ALA A 58 -18.54 -7.02 -9.49
N ALA A 59 -17.76 -7.98 -9.00
CA ALA A 59 -18.14 -9.39 -8.96
C ALA A 59 -18.95 -9.79 -7.70
N HIS A 60 -18.68 -9.17 -6.55
CA HIS A 60 -19.17 -9.63 -5.24
C HIS A 60 -19.93 -8.55 -4.44
N GLY A 61 -20.01 -7.31 -4.93
CA GLY A 61 -20.63 -6.19 -4.25
C GLY A 61 -19.72 -5.52 -3.20
N ALA A 62 -20.29 -4.90 -2.18
CA ALA A 62 -19.54 -4.08 -1.22
C ALA A 62 -18.53 -4.87 -0.34
N GLY A 63 -18.74 -6.18 -0.22
CA GLY A 63 -17.94 -7.09 0.60
C GLY A 63 -18.14 -6.97 2.10
N THR A 64 -17.46 -7.84 2.84
CA THR A 64 -17.41 -7.81 4.31
C THR A 64 -16.22 -7.00 4.80
N GLU A 65 -16.19 -6.71 6.10
CA GLU A 65 -15.04 -6.05 6.71
C GLU A 65 -13.76 -6.90 6.58
N ASP A 66 -13.90 -8.22 6.74
CA ASP A 66 -12.78 -9.15 6.61
C ASP A 66 -12.24 -9.19 5.19
N ASP A 67 -13.10 -9.08 4.17
CA ASP A 67 -12.67 -8.99 2.76
C ASP A 67 -11.87 -7.71 2.50
N ARG A 68 -12.27 -6.59 3.11
CA ARG A 68 -11.64 -5.28 2.93
C ARG A 68 -10.35 -5.12 3.72
N ARG A 69 -10.20 -5.82 4.85
CA ARG A 69 -9.09 -5.62 5.79
C ARG A 69 -7.70 -5.69 5.14
N PRO A 70 -7.36 -6.67 4.28
CA PRO A 70 -6.05 -6.71 3.64
C PRO A 70 -5.77 -5.50 2.73
N PHE A 71 -6.79 -5.03 2.01
CA PHE A 71 -6.69 -3.86 1.13
C PHE A 71 -6.50 -2.56 1.92
N LEU A 72 -7.27 -2.38 3.00
CA LEU A 72 -7.13 -1.24 3.90
C LEU A 72 -5.77 -1.22 4.59
N ARG A 73 -5.30 -2.39 5.03
CA ARG A 73 -3.98 -2.50 5.63
C ARG A 73 -2.87 -2.14 4.64
N LEU A 74 -3.00 -2.53 3.38
CA LEU A 74 -2.05 -2.15 2.34
C LEU A 74 -2.02 -0.62 2.11
N ALA A 75 -3.18 0.05 2.14
CA ALA A 75 -3.25 1.52 2.04
C ALA A 75 -2.56 2.22 3.22
N GLU A 76 -2.75 1.71 4.45
CA GLU A 76 -2.09 2.20 5.66
C GLU A 76 -0.57 2.05 5.56
N VAL A 77 -0.10 0.83 5.26
CA VAL A 77 1.34 0.52 5.11
C VAL A 77 1.99 1.37 4.02
N GLY A 78 1.32 1.53 2.87
CA GLY A 78 1.82 2.38 1.78
C GLY A 78 1.96 3.84 2.18
N THR A 79 1.00 4.36 2.96
CA THR A 79 1.02 5.73 3.49
C THR A 79 2.15 5.93 4.49
N ASP A 80 2.29 5.02 5.46
CA ASP A 80 3.30 5.10 6.51
C ASP A 80 4.73 4.96 5.97
N ALA A 81 4.94 4.00 5.05
CA ALA A 81 6.23 3.81 4.42
C ALA A 81 6.63 5.06 3.61
N ASN A 82 5.68 5.63 2.86
CA ASN A 82 5.90 6.87 2.12
C ASN A 82 6.27 8.06 3.02
N LEU A 83 5.59 8.18 4.17
CA LEU A 83 5.87 9.20 5.17
C LEU A 83 7.30 9.05 5.73
N PHE A 84 7.68 7.83 6.12
CA PHE A 84 9.02 7.58 6.67
C PHE A 84 10.13 7.79 5.64
N LEU A 85 9.88 7.44 4.38
CA LEU A 85 10.78 7.77 3.27
C LEU A 85 11.00 9.28 3.15
N GLY A 86 9.96 10.09 3.31
CA GLY A 86 10.08 11.55 3.36
C GLY A 86 10.96 12.04 4.52
N MET A 87 10.87 11.38 5.68
CA MET A 87 11.68 11.74 6.84
C MET A 87 13.17 11.42 6.67
N VAL A 88 13.52 10.31 6.01
CA VAL A 88 14.94 9.96 5.80
C VAL A 88 15.58 10.79 4.69
N SER A 89 14.82 11.15 3.64
CA SER A 89 15.32 11.97 2.52
C SER A 89 15.43 13.47 2.85
N GLY A 90 14.70 13.98 3.85
CA GLY A 90 14.64 15.42 4.18
C GLY A 90 15.55 15.91 5.32
N THR A 91 16.41 15.05 5.90
CA THR A 91 17.16 15.43 7.11
C THR A 91 18.39 16.28 6.79
N LEU A 92 18.38 17.57 7.18
CA LEU A 92 19.53 18.49 7.03
C LEU A 92 20.67 18.24 8.03
N VAL A 93 20.39 17.53 9.14
CA VAL A 93 21.37 17.10 10.14
C VAL A 93 21.09 15.64 10.52
N ALA A 94 21.99 14.74 10.15
CA ALA A 94 21.78 13.31 10.32
C ALA A 94 22.05 12.87 11.78
N ASP A 95 20.97 12.63 12.53
CA ASP A 95 21.03 11.67 13.63
C ASP A 95 21.07 10.26 13.03
N HIS A 96 22.27 9.68 12.94
CA HIS A 96 22.49 8.39 12.32
C HIS A 96 21.74 7.24 12.98
N GLU A 97 21.47 7.31 14.29
CA GLU A 97 20.70 6.28 14.98
C GLU A 97 19.23 6.38 14.62
N ARG A 98 18.68 7.60 14.61
CA ARG A 98 17.31 7.86 14.16
C ARG A 98 17.10 7.41 12.71
N VAL A 99 18.04 7.74 11.81
CA VAL A 99 17.97 7.32 10.40
C VAL A 99 18.01 5.80 10.28
N ARG A 100 18.88 5.12 11.04
CA ARG A 100 18.94 3.65 11.04
C ARG A 100 17.64 3.01 11.53
N ARG A 101 17.06 3.52 12.62
CA ARG A 101 15.76 3.05 13.15
C ARG A 101 14.65 3.23 12.11
N ARG A 102 14.60 4.37 11.44
CA ARG A 102 13.61 4.63 10.39
C ARG A 102 13.77 3.70 9.19
N TRP A 103 15.01 3.37 8.80
CA TRP A 103 15.23 2.38 7.76
C TRP A 103 14.74 0.98 8.14
N ALA A 104 14.93 0.54 9.38
CA ALA A 104 14.39 -0.73 9.84
C ALA A 104 12.85 -0.76 9.83
N GLU A 105 12.21 0.36 10.20
CA GLU A 105 10.75 0.52 10.13
C GLU A 105 10.25 0.49 8.67
N ILE A 106 10.94 1.19 7.76
CA ILE A 106 10.63 1.17 6.32
C ILE A 106 10.76 -0.25 5.77
N GLU A 107 11.82 -0.98 6.11
CA GLU A 107 12.04 -2.35 5.65
C GLU A 107 10.92 -3.30 6.10
N ALA A 108 10.47 -3.18 7.35
CA ALA A 108 9.35 -3.96 7.87
C ALA A 108 8.05 -3.64 7.12
N LEU A 109 7.75 -2.37 6.88
CA LEU A 109 6.57 -1.93 6.14
C LEU A 109 6.60 -2.41 4.67
N VAL A 110 7.76 -2.36 4.02
CA VAL A 110 7.90 -2.83 2.62
C VAL A 110 7.70 -4.34 2.51
N LEU A 111 8.20 -5.11 3.49
CA LEU A 111 7.95 -6.55 3.55
C LEU A 111 6.44 -6.83 3.71
N GLU A 112 5.79 -6.15 4.65
CA GLU A 112 4.36 -6.28 4.89
C GLU A 112 3.52 -5.89 3.67
N ALA A 113 3.88 -4.80 2.98
CA ALA A 113 3.23 -4.41 1.72
C ALA A 113 3.35 -5.50 0.64
N GLY A 114 4.51 -6.15 0.54
CA GLY A 114 4.70 -7.28 -0.39
C GLY A 114 3.81 -8.48 -0.05
N GLU A 115 3.75 -8.84 1.24
CA GLU A 115 2.89 -9.94 1.71
C GLU A 115 1.40 -9.65 1.46
N LEU A 116 0.95 -8.43 1.78
CA LEU A 116 -0.42 -7.98 1.54
C LEU A 116 -0.74 -7.94 0.05
N ALA A 117 0.18 -7.48 -0.80
CA ALA A 117 0.01 -7.43 -2.25
C ALA A 117 -0.22 -8.84 -2.83
N GLU A 118 0.52 -9.85 -2.36
CA GLU A 118 0.31 -11.25 -2.74
C GLU A 118 -1.00 -11.82 -2.17
N GLN A 119 -1.39 -11.42 -0.96
CA GLN A 119 -2.67 -11.82 -0.39
C GLN A 119 -3.87 -11.28 -1.20
N VAL A 120 -3.87 -10.00 -1.58
CA VAL A 120 -4.95 -9.42 -2.39
C VAL A 120 -4.96 -9.96 -3.83
N LYS A 121 -3.81 -10.38 -4.36
CA LYS A 121 -3.74 -11.15 -5.61
C LYS A 121 -4.47 -12.48 -5.50
N GLY A 122 -4.30 -13.20 -4.39
CA GLY A 122 -4.96 -14.48 -4.13
C GLY A 122 -6.46 -14.35 -3.84
N ALA A 123 -6.87 -13.32 -3.10
CA ALA A 123 -8.26 -13.12 -2.69
C ALA A 123 -9.24 -12.85 -3.85
N ALA A 124 -8.74 -12.38 -5.00
CA ALA A 124 -9.55 -12.22 -6.21
C ALA A 124 -9.92 -13.56 -6.89
N GLY A 125 -9.34 -14.68 -6.45
CA GLY A 125 -9.54 -16.01 -7.06
C GLY A 125 -10.48 -16.97 -6.31
N GLU A 126 -10.75 -16.76 -5.02
CA GLU A 126 -11.56 -17.69 -4.21
C GLU A 126 -12.65 -16.94 -3.41
N PRO A 127 -13.93 -17.31 -3.56
CA PRO A 127 -14.99 -16.76 -2.72
C PRO A 127 -14.86 -17.30 -1.29
N ALA A 128 -15.03 -16.43 -0.30
CA ALA A 128 -15.26 -16.86 1.08
C ALA A 128 -16.48 -17.79 1.09
N ALA A 129 -16.28 -19.05 1.48
CA ALA A 129 -17.35 -20.04 1.54
C ALA A 129 -18.51 -19.52 2.43
N PRO A 130 -19.77 -19.74 2.05
CA PRO A 130 -20.90 -19.26 2.83
C PRO A 130 -20.85 -19.88 4.22
N SER A 131 -20.84 -19.03 5.24
CA SER A 131 -20.98 -19.45 6.63
C SER A 131 -22.35 -20.12 6.78
N LEU A 132 -22.37 -21.45 6.94
CA LEU A 132 -23.58 -22.20 7.24
C LEU A 132 -24.04 -21.82 8.66
N GLY A 133 -25.10 -21.01 8.72
CA GLY A 133 -25.93 -20.80 9.92
C GLY A 133 -27.17 -21.68 9.89
#